data_AF-A0AAW4ELW8-F1
#
_entry.id   AF-A0AAW4ELW8-F1
#
_cell.length_a   1.000
_cell.length_b   1.000
_cell.length_c   1.000
_cell.angle_alpha   90.00
_cell.angle_beta   90.00
_cell.angle_gamma   90.00
#
_symmetry.space_group_name_H-M   'P 1'
#
loop_
_entity.id
_entity.type
_entity.pdbx_description
1 polymer ?
#
loop_
_entity_poly.entity_id
_entity_poly.type
_entity_poly.pdbx_seq_one_letter_code
_entity_poly.pdbx_strand_id
1 'polypeptide(L)'
;MEAHMDTPCVTSTHAGVEAELAAHLGYIKALEYGLRAAIAAHPAAGAMSLLWAQMLPEISDRHASTGHVDFNEALQRGLRTVGAQINEAAGIVPSDPVT
;
A
#
# COMPACT_ATOMS: atom_id res chain seq x y z
N MET A 1 22.24 8.72 -50.40
CA MET A 1 21.20 7.67 -50.30
C MET A 1 21.03 7.39 -48.82
N GLU A 2 20.12 8.15 -48.21
CA GLU A 2 19.82 8.09 -46.78
C GLU A 2 19.03 6.81 -46.45
N ALA A 3 19.33 6.25 -45.29
CA ALA A 3 18.33 5.73 -44.34
C ALA A 3 19.05 5.43 -43.01
N HIS A 4 19.30 6.48 -42.23
CA HIS A 4 19.53 6.34 -40.79
C HIS A 4 18.17 5.98 -40.18
N MET A 5 17.94 4.68 -40.03
CA MET A 5 16.74 4.16 -39.39
C MET A 5 16.98 4.17 -37.89
N ASP A 6 16.71 5.31 -37.26
CA ASP A 6 16.56 5.43 -35.81
C ASP A 6 15.47 4.44 -35.39
N THR A 7 15.92 3.31 -34.86
CA THR A 7 15.04 2.37 -34.18
C THR A 7 14.87 2.93 -32.77
N PRO A 8 13.68 3.38 -32.34
CA PRO A 8 13.53 3.85 -30.97
C PRO A 8 13.78 2.66 -30.06
N CYS A 9 14.93 2.71 -29.38
CA CYS A 9 15.26 1.82 -28.29
C CYS A 9 14.19 2.05 -27.22
N VAL A 10 13.24 1.11 -27.10
CA VAL A 10 12.31 1.07 -25.97
C VAL A 10 13.12 0.61 -24.75
N THR A 11 14.00 1.49 -24.28
CA THR A 11 14.59 1.42 -22.95
C THR A 11 13.81 2.40 -22.12
N SER A 12 13.01 1.89 -21.18
CA SER A 12 12.57 2.74 -20.08
C SER A 12 13.84 3.31 -19.46
N THR A 13 14.07 4.60 -19.66
CA THR A 13 15.27 5.26 -19.13
C THR A 13 15.24 5.09 -17.61
N HIS A 14 16.39 4.91 -16.98
CA HIS A 14 16.49 4.79 -15.52
C HIS A 14 15.72 5.92 -14.81
N ALA A 15 15.83 7.15 -15.33
CA ALA A 15 15.07 8.31 -14.87
C ALA A 15 13.55 8.16 -15.02
N GLY A 16 13.06 7.49 -16.07
CA GLY A 16 11.65 7.17 -16.26
C GLY A 16 11.12 6.19 -15.21
N VAL A 17 11.90 5.15 -14.90
CA VAL A 17 11.56 4.18 -13.84
C VAL A 17 11.56 4.84 -12.46
N GLU A 18 12.54 5.69 -12.16
CA GLU A 18 12.59 6.44 -10.90
C GLU A 18 11.39 7.39 -10.75
N ALA A 19 11.03 8.10 -11.81
CA ALA A 19 9.86 8.98 -11.83
C ALA A 19 8.56 8.21 -11.62
N GLU A 20 8.41 7.06 -12.29
CA GLU A 20 7.24 6.18 -12.12
C GLU A 20 7.15 5.63 -10.70
N LEU A 21 8.25 5.17 -10.12
CA LEU A 21 8.29 4.72 -8.72
C LEU A 21 7.90 5.85 -7.75
N ALA A 22 8.42 7.06 -7.95
CA ALA A 22 8.08 8.22 -7.13
C ALA A 22 6.58 8.56 -7.22
N ALA A 23 5.99 8.49 -8.41
CA ALA A 23 4.55 8.69 -8.60
C ALA A 23 3.73 7.63 -7.85
N HIS A 24 4.10 6.35 -7.95
CA HIS A 24 3.42 5.27 -7.23
C HIS A 24 3.53 5.42 -5.72
N LEU A 25 4.68 5.84 -5.19
CA LEU A 25 4.83 6.16 -3.77
C LEU A 25 3.90 7.30 -3.33
N GLY A 26 3.77 8.34 -4.17
CA GLY A 26 2.82 9.43 -3.95
C GLY A 26 1.36 8.95 -3.91
N TYR A 27 0.95 8.10 -4.85
CA TYR A 27 -0.40 7.51 -4.88
C TYR A 27 -0.69 6.66 -3.65
N ILE A 28 0.26 5.81 -3.24
CA ILE A 28 0.12 4.98 -2.03
C ILE A 28 -0.10 5.87 -0.80
N LYS A 29 0.66 6.97 -0.67
CA LYS A 29 0.47 7.92 0.44
C LYS A 29 -0.86 8.65 0.39
N ALA A 30 -1.33 9.05 -0.79
CA ALA A 30 -2.64 9.66 -0.93
C ALA A 30 -3.76 8.69 -0.48
N LEU A 31 -3.69 7.42 -0.88
CA LEU A 31 -4.64 6.38 -0.45
C LEU A 31 -4.59 6.14 1.06
N GLU A 32 -3.39 6.11 1.64
CA GLU A 32 -3.17 5.95 3.08
C GLU A 32 -3.87 7.06 3.88
N TYR A 33 -3.66 8.33 3.52
CA TYR A 33 -4.31 9.46 4.19
C TYR A 33 -5.82 9.52 3.92
N GLY A 34 -6.27 9.18 2.71
CA GLY A 34 -7.69 9.10 2.37
C GLY A 34 -8.43 8.08 3.24
N LEU A 35 -7.84 6.89 3.45
CA LEU A 35 -8.39 5.85 4.31
C LEU A 35 -8.47 6.31 5.78
N ARG A 36 -7.42 6.98 6.29
CA ARG A 36 -7.46 7.55 7.65
C ARG A 36 -8.57 8.57 7.82
N ALA A 37 -8.72 9.49 6.86
CA ALA A 37 -9.77 10.50 6.91
C ALA A 37 -11.16 9.84 6.89
N ALA A 38 -11.36 8.83 6.04
CA ALA A 38 -12.61 8.08 5.96
C ALA A 38 -12.96 7.37 7.29
N ILE A 39 -11.97 6.75 7.95
CA ILE A 39 -12.17 6.06 9.23
C ILE A 39 -12.44 7.06 10.36
N ALA A 40 -11.67 8.14 10.44
CA ALA A 40 -11.87 9.18 11.45
C ALA A 40 -13.25 9.85 11.33
N ALA A 41 -13.77 9.99 10.11
CA ALA A 41 -15.11 10.53 9.85
C ALA A 41 -16.24 9.50 10.03
N HIS A 42 -15.93 8.21 10.20
CA HIS A 42 -16.94 7.16 10.24
C HIS A 42 -17.66 7.10 11.61
N PRO A 43 -19.01 7.06 11.66
CA PRO A 43 -19.76 7.01 12.92
C PRO A 43 -19.43 5.80 13.81
N ALA A 44 -18.92 4.73 13.21
CA ALA A 44 -18.45 3.52 13.89
C ALA A 44 -16.98 3.23 13.55
N ALA A 45 -16.09 4.20 13.75
CA ALA A 45 -14.67 4.10 13.43
C ALA A 45 -14.00 2.82 13.97
N GLY A 46 -14.36 2.41 15.20
CA GLY A 46 -13.81 1.19 15.79
C GLY A 46 -14.24 -0.10 15.10
N ALA A 47 -15.50 -0.19 14.65
CA ALA A 47 -15.99 -1.34 13.88
C ALA A 47 -15.34 -1.40 12.49
N MET A 48 -15.10 -0.24 11.88
CA MET A 48 -14.39 -0.14 10.60
C MET A 48 -12.93 -0.60 10.73
N SER A 49 -12.25 -0.21 11.82
CA SER A 49 -10.89 -0.68 12.10
C SER A 49 -10.84 -2.20 12.31
N LEU A 50 -11.79 -2.75 13.06
CA LEU A 50 -11.88 -4.20 13.27
C LEU A 50 -12.10 -4.94 11.96
N LEU A 51 -12.99 -4.44 11.09
CA LEU A 51 -13.22 -5.00 9.76
C LEU A 51 -11.95 -4.97 8.91
N TRP A 52 -11.21 -3.86 8.91
CA TRP A 52 -9.91 -3.76 8.24
C TRP A 52 -8.95 -4.88 8.70
N ALA A 53 -8.80 -5.07 10.01
CA ALA A 53 -7.93 -6.11 10.57
C ALA A 53 -8.35 -7.52 10.13
N GLN A 54 -9.66 -7.79 10.05
CA GLN A 54 -10.21 -9.07 9.63
C GLN A 54 -9.99 -9.38 8.13
N MET A 55 -9.92 -8.35 7.27
CA MET A 55 -9.68 -8.53 5.84
C MET A 55 -8.20 -8.78 5.49
N LEU A 56 -7.26 -8.41 6.37
CA LEU A 56 -5.83 -8.50 6.08
C LEU A 56 -5.35 -9.91 5.65
N PRO A 57 -5.77 -11.01 6.31
CA PRO A 57 -5.37 -12.35 5.90
C PRO A 57 -5.82 -12.68 4.47
N GLU A 58 -7.08 -12.40 4.12
CA GLU A 58 -7.61 -12.65 2.78
C GLU A 58 -6.88 -11.83 1.72
N ILE A 59 -6.60 -10.55 2.00
CA ILE A 59 -5.85 -9.66 1.10
C ILE A 59 -4.44 -10.21 0.88
N SER A 60 -3.77 -10.65 1.95
CA SER A 60 -2.44 -11.25 1.89
C SER A 60 -2.45 -12.54 1.07
N ASP A 61 -3.39 -13.45 1.31
CA ASP A 61 -3.48 -14.74 0.62
C ASP A 61 -3.75 -14.57 -0.88
N ARG A 62 -4.63 -13.63 -1.24
CA ARG A 62 -4.93 -13.32 -2.65
C ARG A 62 -3.68 -12.88 -3.42
N HIS A 63 -2.82 -12.11 -2.77
CA HIS A 63 -1.60 -11.55 -3.37
C HIS A 63 -0.38 -12.48 -3.24
N ALA A 64 -0.39 -13.42 -2.28
CA ALA A 64 0.68 -14.39 -2.08
C ALA A 64 1.01 -15.19 -3.36
N SER A 65 -0.01 -15.45 -4.19
CA SER A 65 0.11 -16.18 -5.46
C SER A 65 0.86 -15.46 -6.58
N THR A 66 1.16 -14.16 -6.43
CA THR A 66 1.82 -13.36 -7.47
C THR A 66 3.31 -13.68 -7.65
N GLY A 67 3.90 -14.52 -6.78
CA GLY A 67 5.23 -15.11 -6.96
C GLY A 67 6.42 -14.23 -6.59
N HIS A 68 6.20 -12.99 -6.15
CA HIS A 68 7.27 -12.05 -5.77
C HIS A 68 7.38 -11.94 -4.24
N VAL A 69 8.40 -12.58 -3.65
CA VAL A 69 8.63 -12.58 -2.19
C VAL A 69 8.73 -11.14 -1.65
N ASP A 70 9.52 -10.28 -2.31
CA ASP A 70 9.70 -8.88 -1.90
C ASP A 70 8.38 -8.09 -1.93
N PHE A 71 7.53 -8.34 -2.92
CA PHE A 71 6.20 -7.72 -3.00
C PHE A 71 5.31 -8.17 -1.85
N ASN A 72 5.27 -9.47 -1.55
CA ASN A 72 4.47 -10.01 -0.46
C ASN A 72 4.93 -9.47 0.90
N GLU A 73 6.23 -9.41 1.14
CA GLU A 73 6.79 -8.84 2.37
C GLU A 73 6.47 -7.35 2.50
N ALA A 74 6.66 -6.57 1.43
CA ALA A 74 6.34 -5.15 1.39
C ALA A 74 4.83 -4.91 1.60
N LEU A 75 3.97 -5.73 0.98
CA LEU A 75 2.52 -5.67 1.15
C LEU A 75 2.13 -5.95 2.60
N GLN A 76 2.61 -7.05 3.19
CA GLN A 76 2.32 -7.39 4.58
C GLN A 76 2.83 -6.33 5.57
N ARG A 77 3.99 -5.73 5.30
CA ARG A 77 4.52 -4.63 6.10
C ARG A 77 3.65 -3.37 5.97
N GLY A 78 3.23 -3.04 4.75
CA GLY A 78 2.32 -1.94 4.46
C GLY A 78 0.98 -2.10 5.18
N LEU A 79 0.33 -3.26 5.03
CA LEU A 79 -0.95 -3.58 5.67
C LEU A 79 -0.89 -3.45 7.20
N ARG A 80 0.18 -3.95 7.84
CA ARG A 80 0.40 -3.78 9.29
C ARG A 80 0.59 -2.31 9.69
N THR A 81 1.36 -1.56 8.91
CA THR A 81 1.65 -0.15 9.19
C THR A 81 0.37 0.69 9.10
N VAL A 82 -0.40 0.49 8.03
CA VAL A 82 -1.70 1.14 7.84
C VAL A 82 -2.67 0.76 8.96
N GLY A 83 -2.76 -0.52 9.32
CA GLY A 83 -3.60 -0.98 10.43
C GLY A 83 -3.26 -0.33 11.77
N ALA A 84 -1.98 -0.18 12.10
CA ALA A 84 -1.54 0.50 13.32
C ALA A 84 -1.98 1.98 13.34
N GLN A 85 -1.81 2.67 12.21
CA GLN A 85 -2.15 4.09 12.09
C GLN A 85 -3.66 4.33 12.03
N ILE A 86 -4.42 3.36 11.52
CA ILE A 86 -5.89 3.34 11.58
C ILE A 86 -6.37 3.21 13.03
N ASN A 87 -5.79 2.29 13.81
CA ASN A 87 -6.13 2.14 15.23
C ASN A 87 -5.87 3.42 16.01
N GLU A 88 -4.74 4.06 15.77
CA GLU A 88 -4.41 5.37 16.34
C GLU A 88 -5.45 6.43 15.97
N ALA A 89 -5.80 6.56 14.68
CA ALA A 89 -6.81 7.52 14.21
C ALA A 89 -8.21 7.26 14.78
N ALA A 90 -8.55 5.99 15.04
CA ALA A 90 -9.82 5.59 15.65
C ALA A 90 -9.84 5.70 17.18
N GLY A 91 -8.72 6.08 17.82
CA GLY A 91 -8.59 6.12 19.27
C GLY A 91 -8.56 4.74 19.94
N ILE A 92 -8.26 3.68 19.18
CA ILE A 92 -8.12 2.31 19.69
C ILE A 92 -6.68 2.15 20.19
N VAL A 93 -6.50 2.13 21.51
CA VAL A 93 -5.22 1.77 22.13
C VAL A 93 -5.03 0.25 22.01
N PRO A 94 -3.89 -0.24 21.50
CA PRO A 94 -3.61 -1.67 21.52
C PRO A 94 -3.56 -2.14 22.98
N SER A 95 -4.44 -3.08 23.35
CA SER A 95 -4.40 -3.72 24.66
C SER A 95 -3.04 -4.36 24.88
N ASP A 96 -2.41 -4.09 26.03
CA ASP A 96 -1.14 -4.70 26.43
C ASP A 96 -1.17 -6.23 26.27
N PRO A 97 -0.04 -6.88 25.92
CA PRO A 97 0.01 -8.32 25.87
C PRO A 97 -0.22 -8.87 27.29
N VAL A 98 -1.26 -9.70 27.44
CA VAL A 98 -1.41 -10.56 28.63
C VAL A 98 -0.13 -11.39 28.74
N THR A 99 0.58 -11.18 29.86
CA THR A 99 1.81 -11.89 30.24
C THR A 99 1.53 -13.37 30.48
#